data_AF-Q4T409-F1
#
_entry.id   AF-Q4T409-F1
#
_cell.length_a   1.000
_cell.length_b   1.000
_cell.length_c   1.000
_cell.angle_alpha   90.00
_cell.angle_beta   90.00
_cell.angle_gamma   90.00
#
_symmetry.space_group_name_H-M   'P 1'
#
loop_
_entity.id
_entity.type
_entity.pdbx_description
1 polymer ?
#
loop_
_entity_poly.entity_id
_entity_poly.type
_entity_poly.pdbx_seq_one_letter_code
_entity_poly.pdbx_strand_id
1 'polypeptide(L)'
;QNKKQRMMVRAAVLKMKDPRQIIRDMEKLDEMEFNPVQQPLLNEKVLRDKRKKLRETFERIIRLYERENPETYKDLRKLELDYETKRGQLALYYDSVKNAESVEVDSIPLPDMPHAPSNIHIQDIPLPGAQPPSILKKTTSFG
;
A
#
# COMPACT_ATOMS: atom_id res chain seq x y z
N GLN A 1 -25.13 -45.13 9.70
CA GLN A 1 -25.73 -44.27 10.73
C GLN A 1 -24.92 -43.01 11.12
N ASN A 2 -23.57 -43.01 11.04
CA ASN A 2 -22.75 -41.92 11.61
C ASN A 2 -22.63 -40.61 10.75
N LYS A 3 -23.09 -40.59 9.49
CA LYS A 3 -22.97 -39.42 8.59
C LYS A 3 -23.81 -38.22 9.07
N LYS A 4 -25.05 -38.45 9.51
CA LYS A 4 -25.94 -37.40 10.02
C LYS A 4 -25.37 -36.74 11.29
N GLN A 5 -24.84 -37.56 12.20
CA GLN A 5 -24.19 -37.08 13.42
C GLN A 5 -22.95 -36.25 13.10
N ARG A 6 -22.08 -36.71 12.19
CA ARG A 6 -20.93 -35.93 11.71
C ARG A 6 -21.33 -34.59 11.10
N MET A 7 -22.41 -34.54 10.33
CA MET A 7 -22.91 -33.29 9.74
C MET A 7 -23.45 -32.33 10.82
N MET A 8 -24.20 -32.84 11.81
CA MET A 8 -24.67 -32.02 12.93
C MET A 8 -23.52 -31.48 13.79
N VAL A 9 -22.55 -32.32 14.11
CA VAL A 9 -21.35 -31.89 14.86
C VAL A 9 -20.58 -30.82 14.08
N ARG A 10 -20.40 -31.00 12.76
CA ARG A 10 -19.74 -29.99 11.91
C ARG A 10 -20.49 -28.66 11.91
N ALA A 11 -21.82 -28.67 11.83
CA ALA A 11 -22.62 -27.45 11.88
C ALA A 11 -22.52 -26.75 13.25
N ALA A 12 -22.59 -27.49 14.35
CA ALA A 12 -22.45 -26.95 15.70
C ALA A 12 -21.06 -26.33 15.92
N VAL A 13 -19.99 -27.02 15.50
CA VAL A 13 -18.62 -26.51 15.58
C VAL A 13 -18.45 -25.22 14.77
N LEU A 14 -19.09 -25.11 13.60
CA LEU A 14 -19.07 -23.88 12.80
C LEU A 14 -19.81 -22.73 13.48
N LYS A 15 -20.93 -22.99 14.15
CA LYS A 15 -21.69 -21.97 14.91
C LYS A 15 -20.94 -21.44 16.14
N MET A 16 -20.08 -22.27 16.74
CA MET A 16 -19.24 -21.86 17.88
C MET A 16 -18.01 -21.05 17.48
N LYS A 17 -17.66 -20.99 16.19
CA LYS A 17 -16.52 -20.18 15.73
C LYS A 17 -16.94 -18.72 15.62
N ASP A 18 -16.10 -17.83 16.15
CA ASP A 18 -16.24 -16.39 15.91
C ASP A 18 -15.78 -16.05 14.48
N PRO A 19 -16.67 -15.55 13.60
CA PRO A 19 -16.31 -15.18 12.25
C PRO A 19 -15.29 -14.03 12.20
N ARG A 20 -15.30 -13.15 13.22
CA ARG A 20 -14.31 -12.06 13.35
C ARG A 20 -12.92 -12.60 13.62
N GLN A 21 -12.81 -13.69 14.40
CA GLN A 21 -11.53 -14.33 14.65
C GLN A 21 -10.96 -14.95 13.37
N ILE A 22 -11.80 -15.51 12.50
CA ILE A 22 -11.35 -16.06 11.21
C ILE A 22 -10.75 -14.95 10.33
N ILE A 23 -11.39 -13.77 10.28
CA ILE A 23 -10.83 -12.62 9.57
C ILE A 23 -9.48 -12.21 10.16
N ARG A 24 -9.37 -12.05 11.48
CA ARG A 24 -8.09 -11.70 12.13
C ARG A 24 -6.98 -12.72 11.84
N ASP A 25 -7.32 -14.01 11.84
CA ASP A 25 -6.35 -15.06 11.53
C ASP A 25 -5.89 -14.98 10.06
N MET A 26 -6.79 -14.61 9.13
CA MET A 26 -6.40 -14.33 7.74
C MET A 26 -5.54 -13.07 7.62
N GLU A 27 -5.93 -11.96 8.27
CA GLU A 27 -5.15 -10.72 8.29
C GLU A 27 -3.73 -10.97 8.79
N LYS A 28 -3.57 -11.76 9.86
CA LYS A 28 -2.25 -12.13 10.38
C LYS A 28 -1.43 -12.96 9.39
N LEU A 29 -2.05 -13.86 8.61
CA LEU A 29 -1.35 -14.58 7.55
C LEU A 29 -0.91 -13.65 6.42
N ASP A 30 -1.72 -12.64 6.10
CA ASP A 30 -1.44 -11.64 5.07
C ASP A 30 -0.30 -10.73 5.50
N GLU A 31 -0.30 -10.25 6.74
CA GLU A 31 0.80 -9.49 7.34
C GLU A 31 2.13 -10.27 7.33
N MET A 32 2.07 -11.58 7.57
CA MET A 32 3.26 -12.44 7.51
C MET A 32 3.76 -12.66 6.08
N GLU A 33 2.87 -12.72 5.07
CA GLU A 33 3.25 -12.89 3.66
C GLU A 33 3.76 -11.58 3.04
N PHE A 34 3.10 -10.47 3.34
CA PHE A 34 3.40 -9.14 2.80
C PHE A 34 4.35 -8.33 3.67
N ASN A 35 5.16 -8.98 4.51
CA ASN A 35 6.17 -8.29 5.31
C ASN A 35 7.39 -7.96 4.42
N PRO A 36 7.67 -6.68 4.11
CA PRO A 36 8.79 -6.33 3.24
C PRO A 36 10.14 -6.45 3.97
N VAL A 37 10.15 -6.39 5.31
CA VAL A 37 11.36 -6.34 6.16
C VAL A 37 11.86 -7.73 6.50
N GLN A 38 10.95 -8.67 6.75
CA GLN A 38 11.30 -10.00 7.23
C GLN A 38 10.71 -11.08 6.34
N GLN A 39 11.58 -11.94 5.81
CA GLN A 39 11.15 -13.05 4.96
C GLN A 39 10.25 -14.00 5.77
N PRO A 40 9.11 -14.46 5.22
CA PRO A 40 8.17 -15.27 5.96
C PRO A 40 8.81 -16.58 6.47
N LEU A 41 8.65 -16.88 7.77
CA LEU A 41 9.15 -18.13 8.37
C LEU A 41 8.41 -19.38 7.84
N LEU A 42 7.24 -19.19 7.23
CA LEU A 42 6.39 -20.24 6.67
C LEU A 42 6.47 -20.19 5.14
N ASN A 43 6.57 -21.37 4.52
CA ASN A 43 6.52 -21.52 3.07
C ASN A 43 5.24 -20.87 2.48
N GLU A 44 5.38 -20.09 1.40
CA GLU A 44 4.28 -19.43 0.68
C GLU A 44 3.12 -20.39 0.37
N LYS A 45 3.43 -21.62 -0.04
CA LYS A 45 2.41 -22.64 -0.32
C LYS A 45 1.55 -22.93 0.91
N VAL A 46 2.17 -23.01 2.09
CA VAL A 46 1.48 -23.30 3.35
C VAL A 46 0.62 -22.12 3.78
N LEU A 47 1.11 -20.88 3.61
CA LEU A 47 0.35 -19.67 3.91
C LEU A 47 -0.90 -19.57 3.02
N ARG A 48 -0.75 -19.79 1.71
CA ARG A 48 -1.86 -19.83 0.75
C ARG A 48 -2.87 -20.93 1.09
N ASP A 49 -2.41 -22.13 1.43
CA ASP A 49 -3.29 -23.25 1.80
C ASP A 49 -4.05 -22.99 3.10
N LYS A 50 -3.40 -22.40 4.11
CA LYS A 50 -4.05 -21.98 5.38
C LYS A 50 -5.09 -20.88 5.14
N ARG A 51 -4.74 -19.83 4.38
CA ARG A 51 -5.66 -18.75 4.00
C ARG A 51 -6.88 -19.30 3.28
N LYS A 52 -6.68 -20.20 2.32
CA LYS A 52 -7.78 -20.87 1.60
C LYS A 52 -8.73 -21.59 2.55
N LYS A 53 -8.22 -22.35 3.52
CA LYS A 53 -9.05 -23.05 4.51
C LYS A 53 -9.84 -22.09 5.41
N LEU A 54 -9.24 -20.98 5.81
CA LEU A 54 -9.93 -19.95 6.61
C LEU A 54 -11.05 -19.29 5.79
N ARG A 55 -10.79 -18.92 4.54
CA ARG A 55 -11.81 -18.37 3.63
C ARG A 55 -12.95 -19.35 3.38
N GLU A 56 -12.66 -20.63 3.14
CA GLU A 56 -13.71 -21.67 3.00
C GLU A 56 -14.54 -21.84 4.27
N THR A 57 -13.91 -21.71 5.45
CA THR A 57 -14.62 -21.78 6.74
C THR A 57 -15.54 -20.57 6.92
N PHE A 58 -15.05 -19.38 6.59
CA PHE A 58 -15.82 -18.14 6.63
C PHE A 58 -17.01 -18.17 5.67
N GLU A 59 -16.82 -18.65 4.43
CA GLU A 59 -17.90 -18.78 3.45
C GLU A 59 -19.01 -19.72 3.93
N ARG A 60 -18.64 -20.85 4.55
CA ARG A 60 -19.63 -21.77 5.15
C ARG A 60 -20.41 -21.12 6.28
N ILE A 61 -19.78 -20.25 7.07
CA ILE A 61 -20.42 -19.47 8.13
C ILE A 61 -21.37 -18.43 7.52
N ILE A 62 -20.96 -17.69 6.48
CA ILE A 62 -21.83 -16.75 5.77
C ILE A 62 -23.11 -17.46 5.29
N ARG A 63 -22.98 -18.60 4.62
CA ARG A 63 -24.13 -19.39 4.11
C ARG A 63 -25.03 -19.93 5.22
N LEU A 64 -24.49 -20.14 6.42
CA LEU A 64 -25.26 -20.56 7.60
C LEU A 64 -26.10 -19.38 8.11
N TYR A 65 -25.49 -18.20 8.26
CA TYR A 65 -26.18 -17.00 8.73
C TYR A 65 -27.12 -16.39 7.70
N GLU A 66 -26.90 -16.61 6.40
CA GLU A 66 -27.83 -16.20 5.33
C GLU A 66 -29.26 -16.72 5.58
N ARG A 67 -29.37 -17.95 6.11
CA ARG A 67 -30.67 -18.58 6.43
C ARG A 67 -31.14 -18.33 7.86
N GLU A 68 -30.23 -18.23 8.82
CA GLU A 68 -30.58 -18.13 10.24
C GLU A 68 -30.75 -16.69 10.74
N ASN A 69 -29.92 -15.74 10.30
CA ASN A 69 -29.97 -14.34 10.74
C ASN A 69 -29.49 -13.38 9.63
N PRO A 70 -30.40 -12.73 8.90
CA PRO A 70 -30.05 -11.84 7.79
C PRO A 70 -29.25 -10.60 8.23
N GLU A 71 -29.43 -10.13 9.46
CA GLU A 71 -28.64 -9.00 10.02
C GLU A 71 -27.17 -9.40 10.22
N THR A 72 -26.91 -10.57 10.84
CA THR A 72 -25.55 -11.09 10.97
C THR A 72 -24.91 -11.35 9.60
N TYR A 73 -25.67 -11.82 8.62
CA TYR A 73 -25.17 -11.98 7.26
C TYR A 73 -24.68 -10.65 6.66
N LYS A 74 -25.41 -9.54 6.82
CA LYS A 74 -24.98 -8.21 6.37
C LYS A 74 -23.67 -7.79 7.04
N ASP A 75 -23.56 -7.99 8.35
CA ASP A 75 -22.33 -7.68 9.09
C ASP A 75 -21.13 -8.50 8.59
N LEU A 76 -21.34 -9.80 8.32
CA LEU A 76 -20.29 -10.68 7.78
C LEU A 76 -19.87 -10.27 6.37
N ARG A 77 -20.82 -9.83 5.53
CA ARG A 77 -20.52 -9.27 4.20
C ARG A 77 -19.69 -8.00 4.27
N LYS A 78 -20.02 -7.11 5.20
CA LYS A 78 -19.20 -5.92 5.44
C LYS A 78 -17.78 -6.30 5.88
N LEU A 79 -17.67 -7.28 6.78
CA LEU A 79 -16.39 -7.78 7.26
C LEU A 79 -15.53 -8.40 6.14
N GLU A 80 -16.17 -9.11 5.20
CA GLU A 80 -15.54 -9.64 3.98
C GLU A 80 -14.93 -8.52 3.14
N LEU A 81 -15.70 -7.46 2.89
CA LEU A 81 -15.28 -6.31 2.09
C LEU A 81 -14.13 -5.52 2.75
N ASP A 82 -14.23 -5.29 4.05
CA ASP A 82 -13.18 -4.61 4.82
C ASP A 82 -11.87 -5.41 4.76
N TYR A 83 -11.93 -6.74 4.90
CA TYR A 83 -10.78 -7.62 4.75
C TYR A 83 -10.15 -7.55 3.35
N GLU A 84 -10.96 -7.62 2.28
CA GLU A 84 -10.43 -7.54 0.91
C GLU A 84 -9.77 -6.19 0.62
N THR A 85 -10.36 -5.10 1.14
CA THR A 85 -9.79 -3.75 1.02
C THR A 85 -8.43 -3.65 1.72
N LYS A 86 -8.33 -4.11 2.97
CA LYS A 86 -7.07 -4.12 3.72
C LYS A 86 -6.01 -4.98 3.04
N ARG A 87 -6.37 -6.17 2.54
CA ARG A 87 -5.44 -7.04 1.82
C ARG A 87 -4.92 -6.38 0.55
N GLY A 88 -5.80 -5.68 -0.18
CA GLY A 88 -5.39 -4.90 -1.35
C GLY A 88 -4.35 -3.84 -1.01
N GLN A 89 -4.55 -3.12 0.09
CA GLN A 89 -3.59 -2.12 0.58
C GLN A 89 -2.24 -2.74 0.97
N LEU A 90 -2.26 -3.88 1.68
CA LEU A 90 -1.06 -4.63 2.06
C LEU A 90 -0.27 -5.11 0.83
N ALA A 91 -0.96 -5.66 -0.17
CA ALA A 91 -0.33 -6.11 -1.40
C ALA A 91 0.31 -4.96 -2.19
N LEU A 92 -0.39 -3.82 -2.30
CA LEU A 92 0.14 -2.61 -2.96
C LEU A 92 1.35 -2.05 -2.23
N TYR A 93 1.30 -1.98 -0.89
CA TYR A 93 2.44 -1.56 -0.08
C TYR A 93 3.66 -2.47 -0.29
N TYR A 94 3.47 -3.78 -0.20
CA TYR A 94 4.53 -4.75 -0.42
C TYR A 94 5.17 -4.61 -1.82
N ASP A 95 4.35 -4.49 -2.86
CA ASP A 95 4.82 -4.31 -4.25
C ASP A 95 5.59 -2.99 -4.40
N SER A 96 5.08 -1.89 -3.83
CA SER A 96 5.78 -0.59 -3.86
C SER A 96 7.15 -0.63 -3.16
N VAL A 97 7.25 -1.28 -2.00
CA VAL A 97 8.52 -1.39 -1.27
C VAL A 97 9.49 -2.28 -2.02
N LYS A 98 9.03 -3.42 -2.57
CA LYS A 98 9.88 -4.31 -3.37
C LYS A 98 10.34 -3.66 -4.67
N ASN A 99 9.46 -2.93 -5.34
CA ASN A 99 9.81 -2.17 -6.54
C ASN A 99 10.88 -1.11 -6.20
N ALA A 100 10.68 -0.32 -5.14
CA ALA A 100 11.66 0.67 -4.70
C ALA A 100 13.02 0.08 -4.30
N GLU A 101 13.05 -1.12 -3.68
CA GLU A 101 14.29 -1.87 -3.40
C GLU A 101 14.96 -2.37 -4.69
N SER A 102 14.18 -2.70 -5.72
CA SER A 102 14.68 -3.23 -7.00
C SER A 102 15.11 -2.17 -8.02
N VAL A 103 14.77 -0.89 -7.80
CA VAL A 103 15.23 0.20 -8.66
C VAL A 103 16.72 0.42 -8.43
N GLU A 104 17.54 -0.07 -9.36
CA GLU A 104 18.97 0.20 -9.39
C GLU A 104 19.19 1.71 -9.66
N VAL A 105 19.67 2.43 -8.65
CA VAL A 105 19.80 3.90 -8.64
C VAL A 105 20.68 4.42 -9.79
N ASP A 106 21.62 3.60 -10.28
CA ASP A 106 22.52 3.92 -11.40
C ASP A 106 21.85 3.89 -12.78
N SER A 107 20.61 3.37 -12.89
CA SER A 107 19.87 3.27 -14.15
C SER A 107 18.86 4.38 -14.37
N ILE A 108 18.73 5.34 -13.44
CA ILE A 108 17.84 6.49 -13.62
C ILE A 108 18.44 7.37 -14.73
N PRO A 109 17.81 7.46 -15.92
CA PRO A 109 18.32 8.34 -16.95
C PRO A 109 18.29 9.77 -16.43
N LEU A 110 19.44 10.43 -16.46
CA LEU A 110 19.51 11.87 -16.25
C LEU A 110 18.57 12.51 -17.29
N PRO A 111 17.71 13.46 -16.89
CA PRO A 111 16.86 14.16 -17.85
C PRO A 111 17.74 14.77 -18.94
N ASP A 112 17.38 14.55 -20.22
CA ASP A 112 18.04 15.21 -21.34
C ASP A 112 18.05 16.70 -21.05
N MET A 113 19.25 17.24 -20.84
CA MET A 113 19.44 18.66 -20.61
C MET A 113 18.81 19.36 -21.81
N PRO A 114 17.74 20.17 -21.62
CA PRO A 114 17.14 20.87 -22.74
C PRO A 114 18.29 21.64 -23.37
N HIS A 115 18.61 21.32 -24.62
CA HIS A 115 19.57 22.09 -25.39
C HIS A 115 19.00 23.50 -25.38
N ALA A 116 19.59 24.36 -24.54
CA ALA A 116 19.22 25.75 -24.51
C ALA A 116 19.34 26.22 -25.97
N PRO A 117 18.29 26.77 -26.58
CA PRO A 117 18.41 27.32 -27.91
C PRO A 117 19.54 28.34 -27.84
N SER A 118 20.64 28.04 -28.53
CA SER A 118 21.80 28.90 -28.68
C SER A 118 21.39 30.10 -29.54
N ASN A 119 20.59 31.00 -28.97
CA ASN A 119 20.21 32.28 -29.55
C ASN A 119 19.57 33.22 -28.51
N ILE A 120 20.07 33.21 -27.28
CA ILE A 120 19.91 34.37 -26.39
C ILE A 120 21.14 35.24 -26.64
N HIS A 121 20.93 36.36 -27.34
CA HIS A 121 21.89 37.44 -27.46
C HIS A 121 22.10 38.01 -26.05
N ILE A 122 23.19 37.59 -25.39
CA ILE A 122 23.58 38.07 -24.07
C ILE A 122 24.00 39.53 -24.23
N GLN A 123 23.08 40.47 -23.97
CA GLN A 123 23.45 41.84 -23.66
C GLN A 123 23.66 41.92 -22.14
N ASP A 124 24.93 42.08 -21.79
CA ASP A 124 25.52 42.53 -20.52
C ASP A 124 24.59 42.62 -19.31
N ILE A 125 24.49 41.53 -18.55
CA ILE A 125 24.02 41.58 -17.16
C ILE A 125 25.22 42.01 -16.30
N PRO A 126 25.23 43.17 -15.64
CA PRO A 126 26.41 43.64 -14.91
C PRO A 126 26.70 42.73 -13.71
N LEU A 127 27.95 42.28 -13.59
CA LEU A 127 28.45 41.54 -12.43
C LEU A 127 28.32 42.38 -11.14
N PRO A 128 27.93 41.78 -10.00
CA PRO A 128 27.89 42.46 -8.71
C PRO A 128 29.31 42.85 -8.28
N GLY A 129 29.64 44.12 -8.47
CA GLY A 129 30.96 44.69 -8.21
C GLY A 129 31.24 46.00 -8.95
N ALA A 130 30.47 46.33 -9.99
CA ALA A 130 30.56 47.62 -10.65
C ALA A 130 29.93 48.71 -9.78
N GLN A 131 30.75 49.50 -9.08
CA GLN A 131 30.29 50.74 -8.44
C GLN A 131 29.72 51.68 -9.51
N PRO A 132 28.49 52.20 -9.34
CA PRO A 132 27.97 53.20 -10.26
C PRO A 132 28.75 54.51 -10.13
N PRO A 133 28.98 55.25 -11.22
CA PRO A 133 29.67 56.53 -11.18
C PRO A 133 28.88 57.54 -10.33
N SER A 134 29.59 58.18 -9.40
CA SER A 134 29.02 59.18 -8.48
C SER A 134 28.46 60.39 -9.21
N ILE A 135 27.20 60.73 -8.94
CA ILE A 135 26.44 61.83 -9.59
C ILE A 135 26.72 63.19 -8.92
N LEU A 136 27.65 63.27 -7.97
CA LEU A 136 27.92 64.51 -7.24
C LEU A 136 28.76 65.48 -8.09
N LYS A 137 28.08 66.25 -8.95
CA LYS A 137 28.66 67.45 -9.59
C LYS A 137 29.07 68.42 -8.50
N LYS A 138 30.39 68.58 -8.30
CA LYS A 138 30.96 69.67 -7.48
C LYS A 138 30.58 71.00 -8.13
N THR A 139 29.62 71.71 -7.56
CA THR A 139 29.43 73.14 -7.80
C THR A 139 30.67 73.87 -7.29
N THR A 140 31.57 74.26 -8.19
CA THR A 140 32.65 75.19 -7.84
C THR A 140 32.08 76.58 -8.07
N SER A 141 31.68 77.24 -6.99
CA SER A 141 31.48 78.68 -6.96
C SER A 141 32.69 79.32 -6.30
N PHE A 142 33.12 80.43 -6.89
CA PHE A 142 34.08 81.45 -6.43
C PHE A 142 35.54 81.36 -6.90
N GLY A 143 35.93 82.48 -7.51
CA GLY A 143 37.23 82.83 -8.09
C GLY A 143 37.02 83.92 -9.12
#